data_AF-A0A947GPR0-F1
#
_entry.id   AF-A0A947GPR0-F1
#
_cell.length_a   1.000
_cell.length_b   1.000
_cell.length_c   1.000
_cell.angle_alpha   90.00
_cell.angle_beta   90.00
_cell.angle_gamma   90.00
#
_symmetry.space_group_name_H-M   'P 1'
#
loop_
_entity.id
_entity.type
_entity.pdbx_description
1 polymer ?
#
loop_
_entity_poly.entity_id
_entity_poly.type
_entity_poly.pdbx_seq_one_letter_code
_entity_poly.pdbx_strand_id
1 'polypeptide(L)'
;MKKLNVTIKLELSVPDDWELVQTSEGGQVLKLPDNQFMDIAIEPLFASNPEETWASTEDDDVLNDILDMVESESVSYAFAKN
;
A
#
# COMPACT_ATOMS: atom_id res chain seq x y z
N MET A 1 -20.30 4.15 -14.48
CA MET A 1 -18.83 4.24 -14.28
C MET A 1 -18.16 3.07 -14.99
N LYS A 2 -16.93 3.25 -15.48
CA LYS A 2 -16.10 2.13 -15.98
C LYS A 2 -15.38 1.48 -14.80
N LYS A 3 -15.05 0.19 -14.90
CA LYS A 3 -14.22 -0.51 -13.92
C LYS A 3 -12.76 -0.46 -14.40
N LEU A 4 -11.86 -0.11 -13.50
CA LEU A 4 -10.41 -0.18 -13.70
C LEU A 4 -9.87 -1.28 -12.79
N ASN A 5 -9.11 -2.22 -13.33
CA ASN A 5 -8.38 -3.20 -12.53
C ASN A 5 -6.91 -2.79 -12.51
N VAL A 6 -6.36 -2.62 -11.32
CA VAL A 6 -4.95 -2.32 -11.09
C VAL A 6 -4.34 -3.52 -10.36
N THR A 7 -3.15 -3.96 -10.76
CA THR A 7 -2.41 -5.01 -10.07
C THR A 7 -1.02 -4.49 -9.75
N ILE A 8 -0.68 -4.48 -8.46
CA ILE A 8 0.64 -4.13 -7.98
C ILE A 8 1.25 -5.39 -7.38
N LYS A 9 2.41 -5.81 -7.89
CA LYS A 9 3.19 -6.92 -7.34
C LYS A 9 4.54 -6.38 -6.91
N LEU A 10 4.84 -6.51 -5.62
CA LEU A 10 6.09 -6.06 -5.02
C LEU A 10 6.91 -7.25 -4.54
N GLU A 11 8.22 -7.15 -4.71
CA GLU A 11 9.21 -8.01 -4.07
C GLU A 11 10.22 -7.07 -3.44
N LEU A 12 10.33 -7.11 -2.10
CA LEU A 12 11.16 -6.19 -1.34
C LEU A 12 12.34 -6.96 -0.73
N SER A 13 13.53 -6.35 -0.78
CA SER A 13 14.64 -6.74 0.10
C SER A 13 14.43 -6.03 1.44
N VAL A 14 14.04 -6.78 2.46
CA VAL A 14 13.73 -6.25 3.80
C VAL A 14 14.67 -6.86 4.86
N PRO A 15 14.83 -6.21 6.03
CA PRO A 15 15.58 -6.78 7.15
C PRO A 15 15.01 -8.11 7.67
N ASP A 16 15.88 -8.98 8.20
CA ASP A 16 15.52 -10.30 8.73
C ASP A 16 14.66 -10.24 10.01
N ASP A 17 14.67 -9.11 10.71
CA ASP A 17 13.98 -8.92 11.99
C ASP A 17 12.52 -8.43 11.84
N TRP A 18 12.04 -8.29 10.61
CA TRP A 18 10.63 -7.99 10.33
C TRP A 18 9.77 -9.26 10.48
N GLU A 19 8.62 -9.11 11.13
CA GLU A 19 7.69 -10.21 11.37
C GLU A 19 6.33 -9.94 10.75
N LEU A 20 5.62 -10.98 10.30
CA LEU A 20 4.21 -10.86 9.96
C LEU A 20 3.35 -11.10 11.19
N VAL A 21 2.44 -10.17 11.46
CA VAL A 21 1.52 -10.26 12.61
C VAL A 21 0.08 -10.18 12.11
N GLN A 22 -0.75 -11.06 12.66
CA GLN A 22 -2.18 -11.11 12.38
C GLN A 22 -2.91 -10.07 13.25
N THR A 23 -3.71 -9.21 12.62
CA THR A 23 -4.60 -8.29 13.31
C THR A 23 -5.87 -9.02 13.78
N SER A 24 -6.54 -8.49 14.81
CA SER A 24 -7.81 -9.04 15.30
C SER A 24 -8.94 -8.97 14.28
N GLU A 25 -8.80 -8.12 13.27
CA GLU A 25 -9.78 -7.92 12.18
C GLU A 25 -9.55 -8.86 11.00
N GLY A 26 -8.52 -9.71 11.03
CA GLY A 26 -8.27 -10.72 10.00
C GLY A 26 -7.27 -10.31 8.91
N GLY A 27 -6.76 -9.08 8.93
CA GLY A 27 -5.64 -8.64 8.08
C GLY A 27 -4.26 -8.99 8.65
N GLN A 28 -3.21 -8.85 7.83
CA GLN A 28 -1.81 -8.97 8.26
C GLN A 28 -1.11 -7.62 8.15
N VAL A 29 -0.17 -7.36 9.05
CA VAL A 29 0.72 -6.21 9.01
C VAL A 29 2.15 -6.66 9.24
N LEU A 30 3.11 -5.82 8.84
CA LEU A 30 4.52 -5.99 9.19
C LEU A 30 4.76 -5.39 10.57
N LYS A 31 5.38 -6.16 11.46
CA LYS A 31 5.92 -5.69 12.73
C LYS A 31 7.41 -5.39 12.54
N LEU A 32 7.75 -4.14 12.80
CA LEU A 32 9.10 -3.58 12.72
C LEU A 32 9.73 -3.55 14.12
N PRO A 33 11.03 -3.19 14.24
CA PRO A 33 11.64 -2.85 15.52
C PRO A 33 10.87 -1.76 16.29
N ASP A 34 11.17 -1.63 17.59
CA ASP A 34 10.57 -0.62 18.49
C ASP A 34 9.04 -0.68 18.62
N ASN A 35 8.45 -1.85 18.35
CA ASN A 35 7.00 -2.09 18.43
C ASN A 35 6.19 -1.18 17.48
N GLN A 36 6.76 -0.89 16.31
CA GLN A 36 6.07 -0.23 15.21
C GLN A 36 5.44 -1.25 14.28
N PHE A 37 4.30 -0.90 13.70
CA PHE A 37 3.59 -1.73 12.72
C PHE A 37 3.40 -0.94 11.43
N MET A 38 3.54 -1.61 10.29
CA MET A 38 3.39 -1.04 8.97
C MET A 38 2.42 -1.89 8.16
N ASP A 39 1.45 -1.21 7.55
CA ASP A 39 0.63 -1.75 6.49
C ASP A 39 1.06 -1.12 5.16
N ILE A 40 1.04 -1.90 4.08
CA ILE A 40 1.33 -1.45 2.72
C ILE A 40 0.00 -1.33 1.99
N ALA A 41 -0.39 -0.10 1.70
CA ALA A 41 -1.57 0.24 0.94
C ALA A 41 -1.18 0.94 -0.37
N ILE A 42 -2.14 1.05 -1.29
CA ILE A 42 -1.97 1.92 -2.46
C ILE A 42 -1.99 3.40 -2.07
N GLU A 43 -1.17 4.20 -2.74
CA GLU A 43 -1.23 5.66 -2.67
C GLU A 43 -1.17 6.25 -4.09
N PRO A 44 -2.15 7.05 -4.52
CA PRO A 44 -2.14 7.65 -5.84
C PRO A 44 -1.09 8.77 -5.91
N LEU A 45 -0.31 8.78 -7.00
CA LEU A 45 0.63 9.85 -7.31
C LEU A 45 0.06 10.74 -8.42
N PHE A 46 0.29 12.03 -8.30
CA PHE A 46 -0.26 13.06 -9.17
C PHE A 46 0.85 13.84 -9.87
N ALA A 47 0.54 14.27 -11.10
CA ALA A 47 1.35 15.14 -11.92
C ALA A 47 0.43 15.89 -12.90
N SER A 48 0.75 17.16 -13.17
CA SER A 48 0.17 18.00 -14.22
C SER A 48 0.78 17.74 -15.60
N ASN A 49 1.97 17.14 -15.66
CA ASN A 49 2.66 16.75 -16.87
C ASN A 49 3.17 15.29 -16.76
N PRO A 50 2.87 14.39 -17.72
CA PRO A 50 3.33 13.00 -17.68
C PRO A 50 4.86 12.82 -17.55
N GLU A 51 5.63 13.80 -18.00
CA GLU A 51 7.10 13.79 -18.00
C GLU A 51 7.73 14.42 -16.74
N GLU A 52 6.92 14.95 -15.81
CA GLU A 52 7.45 15.54 -14.58
C GLU A 52 7.60 14.52 -13.44
N THR A 53 8.05 14.98 -12.28
CA THR A 53 8.10 14.12 -11.09
C THR A 53 6.71 13.97 -10.49
N TRP A 54 6.31 12.72 -10.27
CA TRP A 54 5.03 12.38 -9.65
C TRP A 54 5.20 12.39 -8.14
N ALA A 55 4.21 12.92 -7.43
CA ALA A 55 4.23 13.01 -5.97
C ALA A 55 2.84 12.73 -5.39
N SER A 56 2.81 12.37 -4.11
CA SER A 56 1.57 12.34 -3.35
C SER A 56 0.92 13.72 -3.30
N THR A 57 -0.37 13.74 -3.00
CA THR A 57 -1.09 14.98 -2.72
C THR A 57 -0.97 15.35 -1.25
N GLU A 58 -0.81 16.64 -0.94
CA GLU A 58 -0.96 17.17 0.44
C GLU A 58 -2.42 17.51 0.76
N ASP A 59 -3.31 17.39 -0.24
CA ASP A 59 -4.75 17.60 -0.10
C ASP A 59 -5.45 16.27 0.23
N ASP A 60 -5.82 16.12 1.49
CA ASP A 60 -6.49 14.94 2.03
C ASP A 60 -7.85 14.69 1.36
N ASP A 61 -8.58 15.73 0.94
CA ASP A 61 -9.90 15.57 0.30
C ASP A 61 -9.73 14.90 -1.07
N VAL A 62 -8.73 15.33 -1.84
CA VAL A 62 -8.40 14.71 -3.14
C VAL A 62 -7.93 13.26 -2.97
N LEU A 63 -7.12 12.98 -1.95
CA LEU A 63 -6.69 11.63 -1.65
C LEU A 63 -7.89 10.73 -1.31
N ASN A 64 -8.74 11.18 -0.38
CA ASN A 64 -9.91 10.44 0.09
C ASN A 64 -10.91 10.21 -1.06
N ASP A 65 -11.13 11.18 -1.93
CA ASP A 65 -12.00 11.01 -3.12
C ASP A 65 -11.55 9.83 -4.00
N ILE A 66 -10.24 9.59 -4.14
CA ILE A 66 -9.69 8.45 -4.89
C ILE A 66 -9.82 7.16 -4.10
N LEU A 67 -9.50 7.18 -2.80
CA LEU A 67 -9.62 6.01 -1.94
C LEU A 67 -11.07 5.51 -1.85
N ASP A 68 -12.05 6.42 -1.86
CA ASP A 68 -13.49 6.10 -1.90
C ASP A 68 -13.91 5.37 -3.19
N MET A 69 -13.14 5.46 -4.27
CA MET A 69 -13.39 4.69 -5.50
C MET A 69 -12.93 3.23 -5.42
N VAL A 70 -12.17 2.87 -4.38
CA VAL A 70 -11.67 1.51 -4.16
C VAL A 70 -12.80 0.63 -3.62
N GLU A 71 -13.41 -0.14 -4.51
CA GLU A 71 -14.49 -1.05 -4.12
C GLU A 71 -13.98 -2.32 -3.42
N SER A 72 -12.74 -2.70 -3.68
CA SER A 72 -12.06 -3.79 -2.98
C SER A 72 -10.54 -3.67 -3.14
N GLU A 73 -9.83 -4.06 -2.07
CA GLU A 73 -8.38 -4.19 -2.07
C GLU A 73 -8.01 -5.54 -1.44
N SER A 74 -6.97 -6.17 -1.98
CA SER A 74 -6.43 -7.42 -1.45
C SER A 74 -4.91 -7.29 -1.40
N VAL A 75 -4.37 -7.19 -0.19
CA VAL A 75 -2.94 -7.16 0.07
C VAL A 75 -2.53 -8.49 0.67
N SER A 76 -1.50 -9.13 0.09
CA SER A 76 -0.98 -10.40 0.58
C SER A 76 0.51 -10.29 0.89
N TYR A 77 0.88 -10.61 2.12
CA TYR A 77 2.28 -10.66 2.53
C TYR A 77 2.81 -12.09 2.46
N ALA A 78 3.99 -12.25 1.89
CA ALA A 78 4.74 -13.49 1.96
C ALA A 78 6.23 -13.18 1.86
N PHE A 79 7.02 -13.74 2.76
CA PHE A 79 8.47 -13.78 2.57
C PHE A 79 8.79 -14.76 1.44
N ALA A 80 9.66 -14.34 0.51
CA ALA A 80 10.12 -15.20 -0.56
C ALA A 80 10.81 -16.43 0.04
N LYS A 81 10.53 -17.61 -0.53
CA LYS A 81 11.29 -18.81 -0.18
C LYS A 81 12.65 -18.72 -0.89
N ASN A 82 13.72 -18.80 -0.12
CA ASN A 82 15.08 -18.97 -0.65
C ASN A 82 15.19 -20.27 -1.46
#